data_AF-A0A970A7M4-F1
#
_entry.id   AF-A0A970A7M4-F1
#
_cell.length_a   1.000
_cell.length_b   1.000
_cell.length_c   1.000
_cell.angle_alpha   90.00
_cell.angle_beta   90.00
_cell.angle_gamma   90.00
#
_symmetry.space_group_name_H-M   'P 1'
#
loop_
_entity.id
_entity.type
_entity.pdbx_description
1 polymer ?
#
loop_
_entity_poly.entity_id
_entity_poly.type
_entity_poly.pdbx_seq_one_letter_code
_entity_poly.pdbx_strand_id
1 'polypeptide(L)'
;MKNSKASLARNSRSGMILFVALGLIAIMFPVILFLSSTASARTREVIRLRTEIDAQGIAIADFNYTLYALHHFIPNYNNIQARDELNALPSEIHSYYMGVGLFSQFIATLASKQETENSNYIFAAKAEHFLVLDENNEISLLPENNTIIVSDYWITKESMDLNQVKGKIALINSRGADLMTYEDLMTSEIVQSHYAYEQQLDKAAKDLPPQLHSKWNQAKHVLVKNKIEHYN
;
A
#
# COMPACT_ATOMS: atom_id res chain seq x y z
N MET A 1 8.40 -39.27 -83.04
CA MET A 1 7.89 -39.30 -81.64
C MET A 1 9.00 -39.24 -80.56
N LYS A 2 10.15 -38.56 -80.75
CA LYS A 2 11.21 -38.44 -79.71
C LYS A 2 11.24 -37.09 -78.96
N ASN A 3 10.59 -36.05 -79.46
CA ASN A 3 10.66 -34.70 -78.87
C ASN A 3 9.64 -34.44 -77.74
N SER A 4 8.68 -35.34 -77.52
CA SER A 4 7.65 -35.18 -76.48
C SER A 4 8.16 -35.55 -75.08
N LYS A 5 9.07 -36.53 -74.95
CA LYS A 5 9.55 -36.99 -73.63
C LYS A 5 10.53 -36.02 -72.96
N ALA A 6 11.31 -35.27 -73.75
CA ALA A 6 12.28 -34.30 -73.23
C ALA A 6 11.64 -33.00 -72.72
N SER A 7 10.55 -32.53 -73.36
CA SER A 7 9.80 -31.37 -72.89
C SER A 7 9.01 -31.67 -71.61
N LEU A 8 8.46 -32.90 -71.49
CA LEU A 8 7.80 -33.37 -70.27
C LEU A 8 8.74 -33.42 -69.06
N ALA A 9 10.00 -33.85 -69.24
CA ALA A 9 10.98 -33.91 -68.15
C ALA A 9 11.44 -32.52 -67.67
N ARG A 10 11.60 -31.54 -68.58
CA ARG A 10 11.90 -30.14 -68.22
C ARG A 10 10.72 -29.49 -67.50
N ASN A 11 9.51 -29.68 -67.98
CA ASN A 11 8.30 -29.13 -67.37
C ASN A 11 8.02 -29.77 -66.00
N SER A 12 8.29 -31.08 -65.84
CA SER A 12 8.17 -31.79 -64.56
C SER A 12 9.17 -31.30 -63.50
N ARG A 13 10.43 -31.06 -63.88
CA ARG A 13 11.44 -30.49 -62.95
C ARG A 13 11.11 -29.05 -62.59
N SER A 14 10.65 -28.24 -63.54
CA SER A 14 10.19 -26.88 -63.27
C SER A 14 8.97 -26.84 -62.34
N GLY A 15 8.02 -27.78 -62.51
CA GLY A 15 6.86 -27.94 -61.62
C GLY A 15 7.24 -28.40 -60.21
N MET A 16 8.23 -29.29 -60.09
CA MET A 16 8.73 -29.76 -58.79
C MET A 16 9.45 -28.65 -58.03
N ILE A 17 10.26 -27.83 -58.71
CA ILE A 17 10.92 -26.66 -58.11
C ILE A 17 9.89 -25.62 -57.66
N LEU A 18 8.85 -25.38 -58.46
CA LEU A 18 7.76 -24.47 -58.10
C LEU A 18 7.00 -24.98 -56.87
N PHE A 19 6.74 -26.28 -56.79
CA PHE A 19 6.06 -26.89 -55.64
C PHE A 19 6.90 -26.82 -54.36
N VAL A 20 8.21 -27.07 -54.47
CA VAL A 20 9.14 -26.92 -53.33
C VAL A 20 9.24 -25.47 -52.88
N ALA A 21 9.30 -24.51 -53.80
CA ALA A 21 9.32 -23.09 -53.48
C ALA A 21 8.01 -22.63 -52.81
N LEU A 22 6.85 -23.06 -53.32
CA LEU A 22 5.55 -22.80 -52.71
C LEU A 22 5.42 -23.45 -51.32
N GLY A 23 5.91 -24.69 -51.15
CA GLY A 23 5.96 -25.36 -49.85
C GLY A 23 6.86 -24.64 -48.84
N LEU A 24 8.03 -24.15 -49.28
CA LEU A 24 8.93 -23.36 -48.45
C LEU A 24 8.32 -22.03 -48.04
N ILE A 25 7.66 -21.31 -48.96
CA ILE A 25 6.96 -20.05 -48.66
C ILE A 25 5.80 -20.32 -47.70
N ALA A 26 5.02 -21.39 -47.91
CA ALA A 26 3.90 -21.75 -47.06
C ALA A 26 4.32 -22.09 -45.62
N ILE A 27 5.55 -22.56 -45.40
CA ILE A 27 6.08 -22.84 -44.06
C ILE A 27 6.79 -21.61 -43.47
N MET A 28 7.60 -20.91 -44.25
CA MET A 28 8.41 -19.77 -43.77
C MET A 28 7.54 -18.55 -43.46
N PHE A 29 6.50 -18.28 -44.25
CA PHE A 29 5.70 -17.07 -44.08
C PHE A 29 4.92 -17.05 -42.76
N PRO A 30 4.22 -18.14 -42.35
CA PRO A 30 3.59 -18.20 -41.03
C PRO A 30 4.59 -18.12 -39.88
N VAL A 31 5.78 -18.73 -40.02
CA VAL A 31 6.83 -18.69 -38.98
C VAL A 31 7.38 -17.27 -38.80
N ILE A 32 7.63 -16.54 -39.90
CA ILE A 32 8.08 -15.14 -39.86
C ILE A 32 6.99 -14.25 -39.26
N LEU A 33 5.72 -14.45 -39.64
CA LEU A 33 4.60 -13.71 -39.05
C LEU A 33 4.44 -14.01 -37.55
N PHE A 34 4.62 -15.25 -37.12
CA PHE A 34 4.57 -15.66 -35.71
C PHE A 34 5.74 -15.07 -34.90
N LEU A 35 6.96 -15.10 -35.43
CA LEU A 35 8.13 -14.47 -34.81
C LEU A 35 7.98 -12.95 -34.75
N SER A 36 7.42 -12.32 -35.78
CA SER A 36 7.14 -10.87 -35.80
C SER A 36 6.08 -10.49 -34.77
N SER A 37 5.00 -11.26 -34.66
CA SER A 37 3.93 -11.00 -33.69
C SER A 37 4.39 -11.22 -32.25
N THR A 38 5.19 -12.27 -31.98
CA THR A 38 5.76 -12.54 -30.65
C THR A 38 6.86 -11.56 -30.26
N ALA A 39 7.73 -11.15 -31.20
CA ALA A 39 8.69 -10.07 -30.96
C ALA A 39 7.96 -8.75 -30.66
N SER A 40 6.94 -8.40 -31.44
CA SER A 40 6.11 -7.22 -31.21
C SER A 40 5.37 -7.27 -29.87
N ALA A 41 4.88 -8.44 -29.45
CA ALA A 41 4.21 -8.61 -28.15
C ALA A 41 5.18 -8.44 -26.97
N ARG A 42 6.36 -9.06 -27.03
CA ARG A 42 7.41 -8.90 -26.00
C ARG A 42 7.92 -7.47 -25.94
N THR A 43 8.15 -6.83 -27.08
CA THR A 43 8.56 -5.42 -27.12
C THR A 43 7.49 -4.51 -26.55
N ARG A 44 6.20 -4.73 -26.87
CA ARG A 44 5.09 -3.98 -26.28
C ARG A 44 5.03 -4.15 -24.76
N GLU A 45 5.23 -5.37 -24.27
CA GLU A 45 5.23 -5.64 -22.84
C GLU A 45 6.42 -4.99 -22.13
N VAL A 46 7.61 -5.01 -22.73
CA VAL A 46 8.79 -4.31 -22.19
C VAL A 46 8.58 -2.80 -22.19
N ILE A 47 8.00 -2.23 -23.24
CA ILE A 47 7.67 -0.80 -23.30
C ILE A 47 6.67 -0.45 -22.19
N ARG A 48 5.61 -1.26 -22.02
CA ARG A 48 4.62 -1.10 -20.95
C ARG A 48 5.28 -1.16 -19.57
N LEU A 49 6.10 -2.18 -19.30
CA LEU A 49 6.79 -2.31 -18.02
C LEU A 49 7.74 -1.13 -17.76
N ARG A 50 8.43 -0.65 -18.80
CA ARG A 50 9.29 0.52 -18.69
C ARG A 50 8.48 1.77 -18.35
N THR A 51 7.36 2.02 -19.03
CA THR A 51 6.51 3.18 -18.71
C THR A 51 5.93 3.08 -17.30
N GLU A 52 5.63 1.88 -16.83
CA GLU A 52 5.20 1.62 -15.45
C GLU A 52 6.31 1.88 -14.41
N ILE A 53 7.55 1.50 -14.70
CA ILE A 53 8.71 1.76 -13.83
C ILE A 53 9.03 3.26 -13.80
N ASP A 54 9.02 3.91 -14.96
CA ASP A 54 9.28 5.35 -15.07
C ASP A 54 8.22 6.14 -14.27
N ALA A 55 6.94 5.75 -14.36
CA ALA A 55 5.87 6.40 -13.60
C ALA A 55 6.01 6.22 -12.08
N GLN A 56 6.39 5.03 -11.62
CA GLN A 56 6.69 4.79 -10.20
C GLN A 56 7.90 5.61 -9.73
N GLY A 57 8.95 5.67 -10.55
CA GLY A 57 10.15 6.46 -10.27
C GLY A 57 9.83 7.95 -10.11
N ILE A 58 8.98 8.49 -10.99
CA ILE A 58 8.53 9.89 -10.93
C ILE A 58 7.70 10.13 -9.66
N ALA A 59 6.73 9.27 -9.35
CA ALA A 59 5.93 9.42 -8.13
C ALA A 59 6.80 9.42 -6.86
N ILE A 60 7.81 8.56 -6.78
CA ILE A 60 8.76 8.53 -5.65
C ILE A 60 9.64 9.78 -5.63
N ALA A 61 10.10 10.26 -6.78
CA ALA A 61 10.91 11.48 -6.88
C ALA A 61 10.13 12.71 -6.40
N ASP A 62 8.86 12.83 -6.80
CA ASP A 62 7.98 13.93 -6.39
C ASP A 62 7.61 13.84 -4.90
N PHE A 63 7.42 12.63 -4.38
CA PHE A 63 7.26 12.42 -2.95
C PHE A 63 8.50 12.88 -2.16
N ASN A 64 9.71 12.52 -2.61
CA ASN A 64 10.95 12.98 -1.98
C ASN A 64 11.15 14.49 -2.09
N TYR A 65 10.73 15.10 -3.20
CA TYR A 65 10.71 16.55 -3.35
C TYR A 65 9.77 17.21 -2.34
N THR A 66 8.59 16.62 -2.13
CA THR A 66 7.61 17.07 -1.12
C THR A 66 8.22 17.04 0.28
N LEU A 67 8.92 15.95 0.63
CA LEU A 67 9.63 15.84 1.91
C LEU A 67 10.72 16.90 2.04
N TYR A 68 11.54 17.09 1.00
CA TYR A 68 12.55 18.13 0.99
C TYR A 68 11.93 19.53 1.16
N ALA A 69 10.83 19.82 0.47
CA ALA A 69 10.11 21.07 0.60
C ALA A 69 9.58 21.27 2.04
N LEU A 70 9.03 20.23 2.67
CA LEU A 70 8.58 20.29 4.06
C LEU A 70 9.72 20.53 5.06
N HIS A 71 10.93 20.08 4.76
CA HIS A 71 12.12 20.40 5.56
C HIS A 71 12.54 21.88 5.46
N HIS A 72 12.25 22.55 4.32
CA HIS A 72 12.79 23.88 4.02
C HIS A 72 11.75 25.01 4.05
N PHE A 73 10.46 24.69 3.94
CA PHE A 73 9.38 25.66 3.91
C PHE A 73 8.46 25.46 5.11
N ILE A 74 7.99 26.59 5.67
CA ILE A 74 6.92 26.72 6.67
C ILE A 74 5.85 25.66 6.41
N PRO A 75 5.20 25.07 7.44
CA PRO A 75 4.17 24.03 7.31
C PRO A 75 2.93 24.52 6.53
N ASN A 76 3.09 24.73 5.22
CA ASN A 76 2.04 25.00 4.27
C ASN A 76 1.81 23.72 3.49
N TYR A 77 1.29 22.73 4.22
CA TYR A 77 0.88 21.43 3.70
C TYR A 77 -0.17 21.54 2.56
N ASN A 78 -0.73 22.72 2.29
CA ASN A 78 -1.74 22.89 1.25
C ASN A 78 -1.20 23.53 -0.04
N ASN A 79 0.09 23.90 -0.10
CA ASN A 79 0.62 24.70 -1.22
C ASN A 79 1.95 24.17 -1.78
N ILE A 80 2.21 22.86 -1.63
CA ILE A 80 3.36 22.22 -2.30
C ILE A 80 2.90 21.90 -3.72
N GLN A 81 3.37 22.70 -4.68
CA GLN A 81 3.10 22.44 -6.09
C GLN A 81 4.04 21.37 -6.62
N ALA A 82 3.54 20.60 -7.58
CA ALA A 82 4.34 19.68 -8.36
C ALA A 82 5.48 20.44 -9.05
N ARG A 83 6.59 19.74 -9.30
CA ARG A 83 7.78 20.34 -9.88
C ARG A 83 7.56 20.57 -11.38
N ASP A 84 7.11 21.78 -11.75
CA ASP A 84 6.83 22.17 -13.15
C ASP A 84 8.03 21.95 -14.11
N GLU A 85 9.25 21.90 -13.59
CA GLU A 85 10.47 21.96 -14.41
C GLU A 85 11.18 20.62 -14.65
N LEU A 86 10.75 19.50 -14.05
CA LEU A 86 11.51 18.24 -14.21
C LEU A 86 10.96 17.22 -15.21
N ASN A 87 9.66 17.20 -15.50
CA ASN A 87 9.05 16.03 -16.14
C ASN A 87 8.11 16.37 -17.29
N ALA A 88 8.22 15.58 -18.37
CA ALA A 88 7.30 15.60 -19.52
C ALA A 88 5.91 15.00 -19.22
N LEU A 89 5.65 14.62 -17.97
CA LEU A 89 4.42 13.99 -17.50
C LEU A 89 3.85 14.80 -16.33
N PRO A 90 2.55 15.09 -16.32
CA PRO A 90 1.91 15.78 -15.20
C PRO A 90 1.92 14.89 -13.96
N SER A 91 2.33 15.46 -12.84
CA SER A 91 2.27 14.82 -11.52
C SER A 91 1.47 15.68 -10.55
N GLU A 92 0.79 15.03 -9.61
CA GLU A 92 -0.02 15.70 -8.58
C GLU A 92 0.60 15.41 -7.21
N ILE A 93 0.78 16.46 -6.40
CA ILE A 93 1.29 16.36 -5.03
C ILE A 93 0.23 16.90 -4.09
N HIS A 94 -0.07 16.14 -3.04
CA HIS A 94 -1.01 16.54 -2.01
C HIS A 94 -0.39 16.29 -0.64
N SER A 95 -0.56 17.24 0.27
CA SER A 95 -0.34 17.00 1.69
C SER A 95 -1.56 17.37 2.50
N TYR A 96 -1.91 16.51 3.44
CA TYR A 96 -3.10 16.63 4.25
C TYR A 96 -2.72 16.68 5.71
N TYR A 97 -2.93 17.81 6.36
CA TYR A 97 -2.76 17.90 7.80
C TYR A 97 -3.81 17.03 8.52
N MET A 98 -3.34 16.17 9.43
CA MET A 98 -4.14 15.17 10.14
C MET A 98 -4.32 15.51 11.62
N GLY A 99 -3.45 16.34 12.20
CA GLY A 99 -3.53 16.73 13.60
C GLY A 99 -2.16 16.81 14.28
N VAL A 100 -2.17 16.87 15.61
CA VAL A 100 -0.97 16.89 16.45
C VAL A 100 -0.84 15.54 17.17
N GLY A 101 0.37 14.97 17.17
CA GLY A 101 0.70 13.73 17.86
C GLY A 101 1.00 13.93 19.34
N LEU A 102 1.28 12.81 20.02
CA LEU A 102 1.50 12.77 21.47
C LEU A 102 2.68 13.63 21.96
N PHE A 103 3.71 13.78 21.13
CA PHE A 103 4.91 14.56 21.42
C PHE A 103 4.87 15.95 20.78
N SER A 104 3.68 16.48 20.55
CA SER A 104 3.45 17.77 19.88
C SER A 104 3.95 17.84 18.44
N GLN A 105 4.15 16.69 17.77
CA GLN A 105 4.51 16.65 16.36
C GLN A 105 3.30 16.94 15.47
N PHE A 106 3.50 17.68 14.37
CA PHE A 106 2.47 17.85 13.36
C PHE A 106 2.42 16.60 12.49
N ILE A 107 1.24 15.98 12.40
CA ILE A 107 1.02 14.78 11.60
C ILE A 107 0.36 15.21 10.30
N ALA A 108 0.94 14.79 9.18
CA ALA A 108 0.35 14.95 7.85
C ALA A 108 0.43 13.65 7.05
N THR A 109 -0.49 13.48 6.10
CA THR A 109 -0.35 12.48 5.05
C THR A 109 0.18 13.16 3.80
N LEU A 110 1.26 12.64 3.24
CA LEU A 110 1.83 13.10 1.98
C LEU A 110 1.46 12.08 0.90
N ALA A 111 1.04 12.55 -0.26
CA ALA A 111 0.71 11.72 -1.40
C ALA A 111 1.21 12.36 -2.69
N SER A 112 1.84 11.58 -3.54
CA SER A 112 2.14 11.91 -4.93
C SER A 112 1.36 10.97 -5.84
N LYS A 113 0.90 11.48 -6.98
CA LYS A 113 0.24 10.72 -8.03
C LYS A 113 0.90 10.98 -9.36
N GLN A 114 1.15 9.90 -10.08
CA GLN A 114 1.61 9.91 -11.46
C GLN A 114 0.62 9.16 -12.34
N GLU A 115 0.06 9.87 -13.32
CA GLU A 115 -0.82 9.28 -14.32
C GLU A 115 0.00 8.81 -15.54
N THR A 116 -0.39 7.67 -16.07
CA THR A 116 0.05 7.12 -17.37
C THR A 116 -1.19 6.86 -18.22
N GLU A 117 -1.02 6.65 -19.53
CA GLU A 117 -2.16 6.37 -20.44
C GLU A 117 -3.08 5.23 -19.97
N ASN A 118 -2.58 4.29 -19.16
CA ASN A 118 -3.32 3.09 -18.76
C ASN A 118 -3.42 2.86 -17.24
N SER A 119 -2.78 3.68 -16.41
CA SER A 119 -2.67 3.41 -14.97
C SER A 119 -2.35 4.66 -14.16
N ASN A 120 -2.84 4.70 -12.92
CA ASN A 120 -2.56 5.75 -11.95
C ASN A 120 -1.70 5.18 -10.83
N TYR A 121 -0.53 5.75 -10.62
CA TYR A 121 0.37 5.37 -9.54
C TYR A 121 0.24 6.38 -8.42
N ILE A 122 -0.07 5.92 -7.23
CA ILE A 122 -0.14 6.75 -6.04
C ILE A 122 0.86 6.23 -5.04
N PHE A 123 1.71 7.13 -4.57
CA PHE A 123 2.63 6.89 -3.48
C PHE A 123 2.22 7.79 -2.32
N ALA A 124 1.91 7.21 -1.17
CA ALA A 124 1.52 7.95 0.01
C ALA A 124 2.30 7.50 1.24
N ALA A 125 2.46 8.39 2.21
CA ALA A 125 3.03 8.05 3.50
C ALA A 125 2.51 9.01 4.58
N LYS A 126 2.64 8.59 5.83
CA LYS A 126 2.47 9.47 6.98
C LYS A 126 3.80 10.20 7.24
N ALA A 127 3.72 11.49 7.50
CA ALA A 127 4.85 12.32 7.89
C ALA A 127 4.56 12.95 9.26
N GLU A 128 5.50 12.78 10.18
CA GLU A 128 5.50 13.37 11.51
C GLU A 128 6.57 14.46 11.57
N HIS A 129 6.14 15.70 11.74
CA HIS A 129 7.01 16.87 11.71
C HIS A 129 7.17 17.46 13.10
N PHE A 130 8.39 17.41 13.62
CA PHE A 130 8.78 18.05 14.88
C PHE A 130 9.31 19.44 14.55
N LEU A 131 8.51 20.46 14.87
CA LEU A 131 8.91 21.85 14.74
C LEU A 131 9.67 22.26 16.01
N VAL A 132 10.86 22.82 15.82
CA VAL A 132 11.60 23.45 16.91
C VAL A 132 11.21 24.91 16.98
N LEU A 133 10.92 25.39 18.19
CA LEU A 133 10.69 26.81 18.44
C LEU A 133 12.04 27.51 18.62
N ASP A 134 12.16 28.69 18.04
CA ASP A 134 13.32 29.56 18.22
C ASP A 134 13.30 30.29 19.57
N GLU A 135 14.32 31.12 19.81
CA GLU A 135 14.46 31.92 21.04
C GLU A 135 13.32 32.95 21.26
N ASN A 136 12.56 33.26 20.21
CA ASN A 136 11.39 34.15 20.25
C ASN A 136 10.07 33.38 20.37
N ASN A 137 10.13 32.05 20.55
CA ASN A 137 8.98 31.16 20.62
C ASN A 137 8.18 31.10 19.29
N GLU A 138 8.86 31.39 18.16
CA GLU A 138 8.34 31.23 16.81
C GLU A 138 8.87 29.93 16.17
N ILE A 139 8.21 29.42 15.12
CA ILE A 139 8.67 28.20 14.43
C ILE A 139 10.01 28.49 13.75
N SER A 140 11.06 27.77 14.16
CA SER A 140 12.39 27.87 13.55
C SER A 140 12.34 27.46 12.08
N LEU A 141 12.74 28.37 11.20
CA LEU A 141 12.82 28.14 9.76
C LEU A 141 14.14 27.47 9.33
N LEU A 142 15.01 27.15 10.30
CA LEU A 142 16.30 26.52 10.01
C LEU A 142 16.07 25.01 9.73
N PRO A 143 16.41 24.51 8.53
CA PRO A 143 16.15 23.12 8.13
C PRO A 143 16.80 22.09 9.05
N GLU A 144 17.93 22.43 9.66
CA GLU A 144 18.68 21.59 10.60
C GLU A 144 17.96 21.36 11.94
N ASN A 145 16.97 22.19 12.25
CA ASN A 145 16.18 22.07 13.48
C ASN A 145 14.83 21.36 13.25
N ASN A 146 14.41 21.16 12.01
CA ASN A 146 13.12 20.56 11.67
C ASN A 146 13.29 19.08 11.33
N THR A 147 12.81 18.20 12.22
CA THR A 147 12.89 16.75 12.03
C THR A 147 11.58 16.22 11.45
N ILE A 148 11.67 15.51 10.32
CA ILE A 148 10.52 14.83 9.71
C ILE A 148 10.78 13.33 9.76
N ILE A 149 9.86 12.60 10.38
CA ILE A 149 9.87 11.14 10.41
C ILE A 149 8.76 10.65 9.49
N VAL A 150 9.11 9.79 8.53
CA VAL A 150 8.16 9.25 7.56
C VAL A 150 7.88 7.80 7.89
N SER A 151 6.60 7.44 7.99
CA SER A 151 6.13 6.09 8.29
C SER A 151 4.99 5.69 7.36
N ASP A 152 4.64 4.39 7.38
CA ASP A 152 3.42 3.87 6.76
C ASP A 152 3.33 4.14 5.24
N TYR A 153 4.42 3.79 4.53
CA TYR A 153 4.47 3.89 3.08
C TYR A 153 3.40 3.01 2.43
N TRP A 154 2.66 3.60 1.49
CA TRP A 154 1.60 2.95 0.75
C TRP A 154 1.76 3.24 -0.74
N ILE A 155 1.70 2.20 -1.57
CA ILE A 155 1.81 2.30 -3.02
C ILE A 155 0.63 1.57 -3.63
N THR A 156 -0.11 2.23 -4.50
CA THR A 156 -1.19 1.61 -5.27
C THR A 156 -1.13 2.00 -6.74
N LYS A 157 -1.58 1.08 -7.60
CA LYS A 157 -1.73 1.26 -9.06
C LYS A 157 -3.20 1.56 -9.45
N GLU A 158 -4.09 1.61 -8.47
CA GLU A 158 -5.52 1.83 -8.74
C GLU A 158 -5.82 3.31 -9.03
N SER A 159 -6.82 3.54 -9.89
CA SER A 159 -7.37 4.86 -10.19
C SER A 159 -8.13 5.41 -8.99
N MET A 160 -7.39 5.84 -7.97
CA MET A 160 -7.96 6.49 -6.80
C MET A 160 -7.82 8.00 -6.95
N ASP A 161 -8.91 8.73 -6.75
CA ASP A 161 -8.89 10.18 -6.66
C ASP A 161 -8.20 10.56 -5.33
N LEU A 162 -7.11 11.33 -5.42
CA LEU A 162 -6.35 11.80 -4.25
C LEU A 162 -7.23 12.62 -3.30
N ASN A 163 -8.30 13.26 -3.77
CA ASN A 163 -9.24 13.98 -2.92
C ASN A 163 -10.06 13.06 -2.00
N GLN A 164 -10.24 11.79 -2.38
CA GLN A 164 -10.96 10.79 -1.58
C GLN A 164 -10.06 10.09 -0.55
N VAL A 165 -8.73 10.22 -0.67
CA VAL A 165 -7.76 9.61 0.27
C VAL A 165 -8.00 10.12 1.69
N LYS A 166 -8.25 11.42 1.86
CA LYS A 166 -8.58 12.01 3.18
C LYS A 166 -9.80 11.34 3.82
N GLY A 167 -10.85 11.10 3.05
CA GLY A 167 -12.07 10.43 3.52
C GLY A 167 -11.82 8.98 3.94
N LYS A 168 -11.02 8.24 3.18
CA LYS A 168 -10.68 6.85 3.52
C LYS A 168 -9.75 6.75 4.73
N ILE A 169 -8.76 7.63 4.86
CA ILE A 169 -7.89 7.67 6.05
C ILE A 169 -8.69 8.05 7.29
N ALA A 170 -9.58 9.04 7.18
CA ALA A 170 -10.47 9.40 8.29
C ALA A 170 -11.36 8.22 8.71
N LEU A 171 -11.88 7.44 7.76
CA LEU A 171 -12.67 6.23 8.03
C LEU A 171 -11.84 5.15 8.73
N ILE A 172 -10.60 4.91 8.28
CA ILE A 172 -9.67 3.96 8.90
C ILE A 172 -9.35 4.39 10.34
N ASN A 173 -9.06 5.68 10.55
CA ASN A 173 -8.78 6.22 11.87
C ASN A 173 -10.00 6.14 12.80
N SER A 174 -11.20 6.45 12.30
CA SER A 174 -12.46 6.29 13.05
C SER A 174 -12.64 4.83 13.48
N ARG A 175 -12.41 3.89 12.55
CA ARG A 175 -12.50 2.47 12.85
C ARG A 175 -11.46 2.01 13.87
N GLY A 176 -10.26 2.59 13.86
CA GLY A 176 -9.24 2.36 14.87
C GLY A 176 -9.69 2.83 16.27
N ALA A 177 -10.30 4.01 16.36
CA ALA A 177 -10.85 4.52 17.61
C ALA A 177 -12.02 3.67 18.14
N ASP A 178 -12.88 3.18 17.25
CA ASP A 178 -13.98 2.27 17.60
C ASP A 178 -13.43 0.93 18.15
N LEU A 179 -12.36 0.41 17.56
CA LEU A 179 -11.70 -0.81 18.03
C LEU A 179 -11.09 -0.63 19.42
N MET A 180 -10.41 0.49 19.68
CA MET A 180 -9.87 0.79 21.02
C MET A 180 -10.99 0.89 22.06
N THR A 181 -12.09 1.57 21.71
CA THR A 181 -13.27 1.67 22.59
C THR A 181 -13.89 0.29 22.87
N TYR A 182 -13.91 -0.58 21.86
CA TYR A 182 -14.38 -1.95 22.02
C TYR A 182 -13.46 -2.78 22.94
N GLU A 183 -12.14 -2.64 22.81
CA GLU A 183 -11.17 -3.30 23.71
C GLU A 183 -11.31 -2.80 25.16
N ASP A 184 -11.48 -1.50 25.36
CA ASP A 184 -11.75 -0.92 26.68
C ASP A 184 -13.05 -1.46 27.28
N LEU A 185 -14.12 -1.55 26.47
CA LEU A 185 -15.39 -2.10 26.90
C LEU A 185 -15.27 -3.58 27.27
N MET A 186 -14.61 -4.38 26.44
CA MET A 186 -14.40 -5.81 26.72
C MET A 186 -13.59 -5.99 28.01
N THR A 187 -12.53 -5.20 28.21
CA THR A 187 -11.72 -5.21 29.44
C THR A 187 -12.57 -4.85 30.65
N SER A 188 -13.43 -3.83 30.54
CA SER A 188 -14.33 -3.42 31.61
C SER A 188 -15.35 -4.50 31.98
N GLU A 189 -15.90 -5.20 30.98
CA GLU A 189 -16.84 -6.30 31.18
C GLU A 189 -16.17 -7.50 31.87
N ILE A 190 -14.93 -7.82 31.49
CA ILE A 190 -14.14 -8.87 32.15
C ILE A 190 -13.94 -8.52 33.64
N VAL A 191 -13.56 -7.27 33.94
CA VAL A 191 -13.35 -6.81 35.33
C VAL A 191 -14.65 -6.84 36.14
N GLN A 192 -15.77 -6.38 35.57
CA GLN A 192 -17.07 -6.41 36.24
C GLN A 192 -17.55 -7.85 36.48
N SER A 193 -17.40 -8.73 35.49
CA SER A 193 -17.73 -10.15 35.60
C SER A 193 -16.89 -10.85 36.68
N HIS A 194 -15.60 -10.52 36.76
CA HIS A 194 -14.70 -11.01 37.79
C HIS A 194 -15.18 -10.60 39.19
N TYR A 195 -15.47 -9.31 39.39
CA TYR A 195 -15.96 -8.80 40.68
C TYR A 195 -17.30 -9.43 41.07
N ALA A 196 -18.24 -9.55 40.13
CA ALA A 196 -19.54 -10.18 40.36
C ALA A 196 -19.41 -11.66 40.75
N TYR A 197 -18.49 -12.39 40.11
CA TYR A 197 -18.21 -13.79 40.44
C TYR A 197 -17.54 -13.93 41.81
N GLU A 198 -16.62 -13.03 42.15
CA GLU A 198 -15.97 -13.02 43.46
C GLU A 198 -17.00 -12.79 44.58
N GLN A 199 -17.92 -11.85 44.39
CA GLN A 199 -19.02 -11.62 45.34
C GLN A 199 -19.95 -12.82 45.50
N GLN A 200 -20.20 -13.59 44.44
CA GLN A 200 -20.99 -14.82 44.53
C GLN A 200 -20.28 -15.88 45.40
N LEU A 201 -18.96 -16.03 45.25
CA LEU A 201 -18.17 -16.93 46.07
C LEU A 201 -18.10 -16.47 47.55
N ASP A 202 -18.07 -15.16 47.80
CA ASP A 202 -18.13 -14.61 49.16
C ASP A 202 -19.50 -14.79 49.82
N LYS A 203 -20.58 -14.77 49.04
CA LYS A 203 -21.92 -15.12 49.55
C LYS A 203 -21.99 -16.60 49.89
N ALA A 204 -21.51 -17.48 49.01
CA ALA A 204 -21.46 -18.92 49.26
C ALA A 204 -20.57 -19.29 50.46
N ALA A 205 -19.55 -18.46 50.76
CA ALA A 205 -18.71 -18.63 51.93
C ALA A 205 -19.50 -18.60 53.25
N LYS A 206 -20.59 -17.81 53.33
CA LYS A 206 -21.36 -17.60 54.55
C LYS A 206 -22.20 -18.80 54.98
N ASP A 207 -22.50 -19.69 54.03
CA ASP A 207 -23.29 -20.89 54.27
C ASP A 207 -22.41 -22.10 54.68
N LEU A 208 -21.09 -21.91 54.72
CA LEU A 208 -20.15 -22.97 55.05
C LEU A 208 -19.96 -23.12 56.57
N PRO A 209 -19.74 -24.35 57.06
CA PRO A 209 -19.30 -24.59 58.43
C PRO A 209 -17.97 -23.86 58.74
N PRO A 210 -17.76 -23.38 59.98
CA PRO A 210 -16.56 -22.60 60.36
C PRO A 210 -15.23 -23.32 60.12
N GLN A 211 -15.25 -24.65 60.15
CA GLN A 211 -14.09 -25.52 59.93
C GLN A 211 -13.60 -25.50 58.47
N LEU A 212 -14.45 -25.10 57.53
CA LEU A 212 -14.16 -25.07 56.10
C LEU A 212 -13.79 -23.67 55.57
N HIS A 213 -14.00 -22.61 56.36
CA HIS A 213 -13.69 -21.24 55.94
C HIS A 213 -12.21 -21.03 55.56
N SER A 214 -11.27 -21.63 56.29
CA SER A 214 -9.83 -21.49 55.99
C SER A 214 -9.43 -22.16 54.67
N LYS A 215 -10.10 -23.26 54.31
CA LYS A 215 -9.90 -23.96 53.03
C LYS A 215 -10.65 -23.29 51.87
N TRP A 216 -11.78 -22.64 52.16
CA TRP A 216 -12.58 -21.92 51.17
C TRP A 216 -11.81 -20.77 50.52
N ASN A 217 -11.05 -19.99 51.30
CA ASN A 217 -10.26 -18.89 50.74
C ASN A 217 -9.21 -19.37 49.72
N GLN A 218 -8.59 -20.54 49.96
CA GLN A 218 -7.67 -21.15 49.00
C GLN A 218 -8.41 -21.65 47.76
N ALA A 219 -9.58 -22.28 47.91
CA ALA A 219 -10.40 -22.74 46.79
C ALA A 219 -10.95 -21.58 45.95
N LYS A 220 -11.40 -20.49 46.59
CA LYS A 220 -11.86 -19.25 45.96
C LYS A 220 -10.79 -18.69 45.02
N HIS A 221 -9.55 -18.59 45.49
CA HIS A 221 -8.45 -18.07 44.67
C HIS A 221 -8.21 -18.91 43.41
N VAL A 222 -8.25 -20.24 43.51
CA VAL A 222 -8.11 -21.15 42.37
C VAL A 222 -9.30 -21.05 41.41
N LEU A 223 -10.52 -20.99 41.93
CA LEU A 223 -11.75 -20.90 41.12
C LEU A 223 -11.84 -19.57 40.36
N VAL A 224 -11.42 -18.47 40.99
CA VAL A 224 -11.33 -17.16 40.37
C VAL A 224 -10.28 -17.17 39.25
N LYS A 225 -9.08 -17.70 39.53
CA LYS A 225 -8.00 -17.82 38.55
C LYS A 225 -8.40 -18.67 37.33
N ASN A 226 -9.00 -19.84 37.55
CA ASN A 226 -9.41 -20.72 36.46
C ASN A 226 -10.53 -20.12 35.60
N LYS A 227 -11.38 -19.27 36.18
CA LYS A 227 -12.42 -18.57 35.40
C LYS A 227 -11.80 -17.52 34.47
N ILE A 228 -10.76 -16.82 34.91
CA ILE A 228 -10.01 -15.85 34.09
C ILE A 228 -9.31 -16.54 32.92
N GLU A 229 -8.67 -17.68 33.16
CA GLU A 229 -7.97 -18.46 32.11
C GLU A 229 -8.92 -19.00 31.02
N HIS A 230 -10.24 -19.02 31.25
CA HIS A 230 -11.23 -19.46 30.25
C HIS A 230 -11.74 -18.33 29.34
N TYR A 231 -11.43 -17.07 29.65
CA TYR A 231 -11.80 -15.90 28.84
C TYR A 231 -10.64 -15.34 27.99
N ASN A 232 -9.42 -15.85 28.19
CA ASN A 232 -8.26 -15.60 27.33
C ASN A 232 -8.09 -16.73 26.31
#